data_AF-A0A452Y7Q1-F1
#
_entry.id   AF-A0A452Y7Q1-F1
#
_cell.length_a   1.000
_cell.length_b   1.000
_cell.length_c   1.000
_cell.angle_alpha   90.00
_cell.angle_beta   90.00
_cell.angle_gamma   90.00
#
_symmetry.space_group_name_H-M   'P 1'
#
loop_
_entity.id
_entity.type
_entity.pdbx_description
1 polymer ?
#
loop_
_entity_poly.entity_id
_entity_poly.type
_entity_poly.pdbx_seq_one_letter_code
_entity_poly.pdbx_strand_id
1 'polypeptide(L)'
;MDPFHTNYAYHSAHKLNPHAMQEAANHFVGVHDFSSFANAVHNDRVRSPIKKISRFDVTKMDAIIQLEVEGTGFLYRQVRNMVALLIQVGREGLPPEIVPRIIAAKDRKELAKVALSAPPHGLYLMSVNYDKEILKPPVGSPPVSFGRTHQ
;
A
#
# COMPACT_ATOMS: atom_id res chain seq x y z
N MET A 1 -3.70 23.26 3.75
CA MET A 1 -2.91 22.17 4.34
C MET A 1 -2.35 22.63 5.68
N ASP A 2 -2.45 21.81 6.71
CA ASP A 2 -1.78 22.06 7.99
C ASP A 2 -0.24 21.97 7.79
N PRO A 3 0.53 23.03 8.12
CA PRO A 3 1.99 23.03 7.99
C PRO A 3 2.68 21.82 8.64
N PHE A 4 2.15 21.30 9.75
CA PHE A 4 2.72 20.15 10.47
C PHE A 4 2.64 18.84 9.66
N HIS A 5 1.75 18.76 8.66
CA HIS A 5 1.53 17.56 7.86
C HIS A 5 2.18 17.62 6.47
N THR A 6 2.83 18.73 6.10
CA THR A 6 3.37 18.97 4.74
C THR A 6 4.31 17.86 4.26
N ASN A 7 5.16 17.36 5.15
CA ASN A 7 6.13 16.31 4.84
C ASN A 7 5.63 14.91 5.22
N TYR A 8 4.39 14.80 5.71
CA TYR A 8 3.88 13.57 6.32
C TYR A 8 2.54 13.07 5.79
N ALA A 9 1.85 13.86 4.98
CA ALA A 9 0.57 13.48 4.39
C ALA A 9 0.46 14.02 2.97
N TYR A 10 -0.22 13.27 2.10
CA TYR A 10 -0.62 13.79 0.80
C TYR A 10 -1.76 14.80 0.97
N HIS A 11 -1.60 16.00 0.42
CA HIS A 11 -2.67 16.97 0.35
C HIS A 11 -3.59 16.73 -0.85
N SER A 12 -4.85 16.39 -0.59
CA SER A 12 -5.89 16.48 -1.61
C SER A 12 -6.60 17.82 -1.51
N ALA A 13 -6.62 18.59 -2.60
CA ALA A 13 -7.42 19.81 -2.70
C ALA A 13 -8.93 19.52 -2.79
N HIS A 14 -9.30 18.30 -3.18
CA HIS A 14 -10.68 17.84 -3.28
C HIS A 14 -11.06 17.03 -2.06
N LYS A 15 -12.32 17.17 -1.62
CA LYS A 15 -12.93 16.25 -0.67
C LYS A 15 -12.92 14.84 -1.26
N LEU A 16 -12.50 13.88 -0.46
CA LEU A 16 -12.47 12.47 -0.84
C LEU A 16 -13.61 11.73 -0.15
N ASN A 17 -14.22 10.79 -0.86
CA ASN A 17 -15.22 9.85 -0.37
C ASN A 17 -14.51 8.59 0.18
N PRO A 18 -14.34 8.44 1.51
CA PRO A 18 -13.66 7.29 2.09
C PRO A 18 -14.43 5.98 1.88
N HIS A 19 -15.75 6.01 1.71
CA HIS A 19 -16.55 4.81 1.46
C HIS A 19 -16.22 4.22 0.09
N ALA A 20 -16.26 5.04 -0.96
CA ALA A 20 -15.88 4.62 -2.30
C ALA A 20 -14.42 4.15 -2.37
N MET A 21 -13.52 4.80 -1.61
CA MET A 21 -12.14 4.36 -1.47
C MET A 21 -12.04 2.99 -0.80
N GLN A 22 -12.82 2.73 0.26
CA GLN A 22 -12.85 1.42 0.92
C GLN A 22 -13.39 0.33 0.00
N GLU A 23 -14.46 0.60 -0.75
CA GLU A 23 -15.01 -0.34 -1.75
C GLU A 23 -13.95 -0.74 -2.78
N ALA A 24 -13.21 0.25 -3.29
CA ALA A 24 -12.10 0.00 -4.21
C ALA A 24 -10.93 -0.74 -3.54
N ALA A 25 -10.62 -0.40 -2.28
CA ALA A 25 -9.55 -1.05 -1.52
C ALA A 25 -9.83 -2.55 -1.31
N ASN A 26 -11.08 -2.93 -1.10
CA ASN A 26 -11.51 -4.32 -0.92
C ASN A 26 -11.15 -5.20 -2.13
N HIS A 27 -11.16 -4.65 -3.35
CA HIS A 27 -10.77 -5.40 -4.55
C HIS A 27 -9.28 -5.75 -4.63
N PHE A 28 -8.43 -5.10 -3.84
CA PHE A 28 -7.01 -5.43 -3.76
C PHE A 28 -6.72 -6.60 -2.81
N VAL A 29 -7.62 -6.90 -1.87
CA VAL A 29 -7.45 -7.98 -0.89
C VAL A 29 -7.45 -9.33 -1.60
N GLY A 30 -6.57 -10.23 -1.19
CA GLY A 30 -6.37 -11.54 -1.82
C GLY A 30 -5.03 -11.67 -2.54
N VAL A 31 -4.95 -12.64 -3.45
CA VAL A 31 -3.73 -12.96 -4.20
C VAL A 31 -3.91 -12.54 -5.65
N HIS A 32 -3.10 -11.58 -6.09
CA HIS A 32 -3.21 -11.01 -7.44
C HIS A 32 -1.85 -10.85 -8.10
N ASP A 33 -1.87 -10.79 -9.43
CA ASP A 33 -0.75 -10.28 -10.23
C ASP A 33 -0.80 -8.75 -10.25
N PHE A 34 0.15 -8.11 -9.58
CA PHE A 34 0.20 -6.66 -9.43
C PHE A 34 1.05 -5.95 -10.49
N SER A 35 1.27 -6.56 -11.66
CA SER A 35 2.04 -5.96 -12.75
C SER A 35 1.54 -4.57 -13.15
N SER A 36 0.22 -4.35 -13.17
CA SER A 36 -0.40 -3.03 -13.45
C SER A 36 -0.08 -1.95 -12.41
N PHE A 37 0.39 -2.34 -11.23
CA PHE A 37 0.74 -1.45 -10.13
C PHE A 37 2.26 -1.41 -9.88
N ALA A 38 3.06 -2.15 -10.66
CA ALA A 38 4.50 -2.17 -10.52
C ALA A 38 5.16 -1.18 -11.48
N ASN A 39 6.21 -0.50 -11.04
CA ASN A 39 7.12 0.18 -11.95
C ASN A 39 8.22 -0.79 -12.40
N ALA A 40 8.66 -0.65 -13.66
CA ALA A 40 9.82 -1.38 -14.15
C ALA A 40 11.03 -1.13 -13.23
N VAL A 41 11.75 -2.19 -12.89
CA VAL A 41 13.00 -2.12 -12.12
C VAL A 41 14.13 -2.36 -13.10
N HIS A 42 15.18 -1.53 -13.06
CA HIS A 42 16.37 -1.67 -13.91
C HIS A 42 17.32 -2.82 -13.50
N ASN A 43 16.97 -3.63 -12.50
CA ASN A 43 17.85 -4.66 -11.95
C ASN A 43 17.32 -6.06 -12.26
N ASP A 44 18.23 -6.97 -12.66
CA ASP A 44 18.01 -8.34 -13.15
C ASP A 44 17.31 -9.34 -12.20
N ARG A 45 16.86 -8.92 -11.01
CA ARG A 45 16.14 -9.80 -10.09
C ARG A 45 14.65 -9.79 -10.42
N VAL A 46 14.22 -10.73 -11.27
CA VAL A 46 12.81 -11.00 -11.57
C VAL A 46 12.09 -11.41 -10.28
N ARG A 47 11.44 -10.46 -9.62
CA ARG A 47 10.56 -10.75 -8.48
C ARG A 47 9.20 -11.14 -9.02
N SER A 48 8.61 -12.22 -8.48
CA SER A 48 7.24 -12.61 -8.85
C SER A 48 6.28 -11.41 -8.70
N PRO A 49 5.48 -11.07 -9.71
CA PRO A 49 4.50 -9.99 -9.62
C PRO A 49 3.29 -10.38 -8.78
N ILE A 50 3.17 -11.66 -8.42
CA ILE A 50 2.11 -12.17 -7.57
C ILE A 50 2.41 -11.78 -6.12
N LYS A 51 1.47 -11.10 -5.48
CA LYS A 51 1.53 -10.72 -4.06
C LYS A 51 0.20 -11.03 -3.38
N LYS A 52 0.25 -11.24 -2.07
CA LYS A 52 -0.95 -11.36 -1.23
C LYS A 52 -1.10 -10.09 -0.40
N ILE A 53 -2.25 -9.45 -0.52
CA ILE A 53 -2.70 -8.41 0.42
C ILE A 53 -3.69 -9.08 1.37
N SER A 54 -3.39 -9.05 2.66
CA SER A 54 -4.25 -9.61 3.71
C SER A 54 -5.30 -8.61 4.18
N ARG A 55 -4.99 -7.31 4.14
CA ARG A 55 -5.83 -6.24 4.65
C ARG A 55 -5.57 -4.94 3.90
N PHE A 56 -6.61 -4.17 3.63
CA PHE A 56 -6.50 -2.82 3.10
C PHE A 56 -7.64 -1.95 3.63
N ASP A 57 -7.35 -1.19 4.67
CA ASP A 57 -8.31 -0.37 5.40
C ASP A 57 -8.18 1.10 5.02
N VAL A 58 -9.32 1.78 4.90
CA VAL A 58 -9.45 3.21 4.65
C VAL A 58 -10.26 3.80 5.80
N THR A 59 -9.59 4.51 6.70
CA THR A 59 -10.20 5.07 7.91
C THR A 59 -10.16 6.60 7.87
N LYS A 60 -11.31 7.23 8.07
CA LYS A 60 -11.38 8.70 8.21
C LYS A 60 -11.15 9.09 9.66
N MET A 61 -10.13 9.90 9.89
CA MET A 61 -9.75 10.48 11.20
C MET A 61 -9.78 12.00 11.08
N ASP A 62 -10.92 12.61 11.40
CA ASP A 62 -11.16 14.05 11.26
C ASP A 62 -10.82 14.57 9.85
N ALA A 63 -9.70 15.31 9.73
CA ALA A 63 -9.19 15.90 8.50
C ALA A 63 -8.29 14.96 7.67
N ILE A 64 -7.94 13.80 8.21
CA ILE A 64 -7.02 12.83 7.61
C ILE A 64 -7.82 11.60 7.16
N ILE A 65 -7.45 11.03 6.02
CA ILE A 65 -7.88 9.69 5.62
C ILE A 65 -6.64 8.82 5.65
N GLN A 66 -6.60 7.89 6.61
CA GLN A 66 -5.54 6.91 6.75
C GLN A 66 -5.82 5.71 5.86
N LEU A 67 -4.81 5.29 5.12
CA LEU A 67 -4.83 4.09 4.29
C LEU A 67 -3.79 3.12 4.82
N GLU A 68 -4.23 1.98 5.32
CA GLU A 68 -3.36 0.95 5.88
C GLU A 68 -3.46 -0.32 5.04
N VAL A 69 -2.33 -0.77 4.50
CA VAL A 69 -2.26 -1.97 3.67
C VAL A 69 -1.26 -2.96 4.26
N GLU A 70 -1.71 -4.21 4.38
CA GLU A 70 -0.93 -5.31 4.91
C GLU A 70 -0.83 -6.42 3.87
N GLY A 71 0.35 -7.03 3.75
CA GLY A 71 0.57 -8.11 2.80
C GLY A 71 1.92 -8.77 2.97
N THR A 72 2.15 -9.84 2.20
CA THR A 72 3.39 -10.63 2.24
C THR A 72 4.61 -9.89 1.66
N GLY A 73 4.39 -8.70 1.10
CA GLY A 73 5.40 -7.87 0.46
C GLY A 73 4.79 -7.04 -0.67
N PHE A 74 5.55 -6.08 -1.16
CA PHE A 74 5.10 -5.16 -2.21
C PHE A 74 6.17 -5.01 -3.31
N LEU A 75 5.72 -4.86 -4.54
CA LEU A 75 6.55 -4.53 -5.69
C LEU A 75 7.00 -3.06 -5.61
N TYR A 76 8.02 -2.71 -6.39
CA TYR A 76 8.54 -1.34 -6.42
C TYR A 76 7.42 -0.34 -6.79
N ARG A 77 7.16 0.60 -5.88
CA ARG A 77 6.10 1.62 -5.94
C ARG A 77 4.65 1.10 -5.94
N GLN A 78 4.42 -0.19 -5.69
CA GLN A 78 3.08 -0.79 -5.70
C GLN A 78 2.09 -0.04 -4.81
N VAL A 79 2.41 0.18 -3.54
CA VAL A 79 1.52 0.85 -2.58
C VAL A 79 1.14 2.26 -3.06
N ARG A 80 2.13 3.04 -3.50
CA ARG A 80 1.91 4.41 -4.01
C ARG A 80 1.03 4.44 -5.27
N ASN A 81 1.14 3.41 -6.11
CA ASN A 81 0.32 3.25 -7.30
C ASN A 81 -1.12 2.81 -6.96
N MET A 82 -1.31 1.93 -5.98
CA MET A 82 -2.64 1.57 -5.47
C MET A 82 -3.33 2.79 -4.86
N VAL A 83 -2.65 3.52 -3.97
CA VAL A 83 -3.16 4.75 -3.35
C VAL A 83 -3.52 5.81 -4.40
N ALA A 84 -2.72 5.96 -5.45
CA ALA A 84 -3.03 6.89 -6.54
C ALA A 84 -4.37 6.61 -7.22
N LEU A 85 -4.70 5.34 -7.45
CA LEU A 85 -5.99 4.94 -8.02
C LEU A 85 -7.12 5.18 -7.01
N LEU A 86 -6.91 4.83 -5.74
CA LEU A 86 -7.89 5.09 -4.68
C LEU A 86 -8.19 6.59 -4.53
N ILE A 87 -7.21 7.48 -4.71
CA ILE A 87 -7.46 8.93 -4.72
C ILE A 87 -8.39 9.33 -5.86
N GLN A 88 -8.27 8.73 -7.05
CA GLN A 88 -9.18 9.01 -8.17
C GLN A 88 -10.60 8.51 -7.91
N VAL A 89 -10.73 7.32 -7.31
CA VAL A 89 -12.03 6.78 -6.87
C VAL A 89 -12.63 7.66 -5.76
N GLY A 90 -11.82 8.09 -4.80
CA GLY A 90 -12.26 8.97 -3.72
C GLY A 90 -12.70 10.36 -4.20
N ARG A 91 -12.18 10.83 -5.34
CA ARG A 91 -12.67 12.04 -6.02
C ARG A 91 -13.97 11.79 -6.80
N GLU A 92 -14.50 10.58 -6.77
CA GLU A 92 -15.67 10.12 -7.52
C GLU A 92 -15.50 10.28 -9.05
N GLY A 93 -14.25 10.40 -9.52
CA GLY A 93 -13.93 10.48 -10.95
C GLY A 93 -13.82 9.10 -11.61
N LEU A 94 -13.71 8.04 -10.82
CA LEU A 94 -13.68 6.65 -11.27
C LEU A 94 -14.54 5.80 -10.34
N PRO A 95 -15.24 4.77 -10.86
CA PRO A 95 -16.01 3.85 -10.05
C PRO A 95 -15.08 2.84 -9.35
N PRO A 96 -15.41 2.33 -8.15
CA PRO A 96 -14.59 1.34 -7.43
C PRO A 96 -14.21 0.09 -8.24
N GLU A 97 -15.10 -0.35 -9.13
CA GLU A 97 -14.96 -1.51 -10.02
C GLU A 97 -13.85 -1.33 -11.08
N ILE A 98 -13.22 -0.15 -11.15
CA ILE A 98 -12.02 0.05 -11.96
C ILE A 98 -10.84 -0.80 -11.48
N VAL A 99 -10.73 -1.08 -10.18
CA VAL A 99 -9.62 -1.82 -9.58
C VAL A 99 -9.45 -3.22 -10.21
N PRO A 100 -10.47 -4.10 -10.24
CA PRO A 100 -10.33 -5.42 -10.86
C PRO A 100 -10.00 -5.33 -12.36
N ARG A 101 -10.50 -4.32 -13.07
CA ARG A 101 -10.16 -4.09 -14.48
C ARG A 101 -8.67 -3.78 -14.67
N ILE A 102 -8.12 -2.91 -13.83
CA ILE A 102 -6.68 -2.58 -13.88
C ILE A 102 -5.83 -3.77 -13.47
N ILE A 103 -6.21 -4.54 -12.44
CA ILE A 103 -5.51 -5.78 -12.06
C ILE A 103 -5.49 -6.78 -13.23
N ALA A 104 -6.64 -7.01 -13.87
CA ALA A 104 -6.77 -7.97 -14.97
C ALA A 104 -5.92 -7.62 -16.19
N ALA A 105 -5.66 -6.32 -16.43
CA ALA A 105 -4.86 -5.87 -17.57
C ALA A 105 -3.38 -6.29 -17.50
N LYS A 106 -2.83 -6.47 -16.30
CA LYS A 106 -1.40 -6.78 -16.05
C LYS A 106 -0.41 -5.84 -16.77
N ASP A 107 -0.84 -4.63 -17.11
CA ASP A 107 -0.03 -3.63 -17.80
C ASP A 107 -0.07 -2.30 -17.03
N ARG A 108 1.11 -1.83 -16.61
CA ARG A 108 1.27 -0.56 -15.89
C ARG A 108 0.75 0.64 -16.68
N LYS A 109 0.71 0.56 -18.02
CA LYS A 109 0.17 1.61 -18.88
C LYS A 109 -1.31 1.87 -18.62
N GLU A 110 -2.11 0.85 -18.29
CA GLU A 110 -3.53 1.03 -18.01
C GLU A 110 -3.77 1.92 -16.78
N LEU A 111 -3.01 1.68 -15.70
CA LEU A 111 -3.07 2.57 -14.54
C LEU A 111 -2.57 3.98 -14.90
N ALA A 112 -1.55 4.11 -15.76
CA ALA A 112 -0.97 5.40 -16.13
C ALA A 112 -1.93 6.31 -16.91
N LYS A 113 -2.95 5.73 -17.56
CA LYS A 113 -4.01 6.51 -18.24
C LYS A 113 -4.91 7.27 -17.26
N VAL A 114 -5.03 6.80 -16.03
CA VAL A 114 -6.02 7.30 -15.07
C VAL A 114 -5.41 7.85 -13.79
N ALA A 115 -4.19 7.45 -13.42
CA ALA A 115 -3.57 7.86 -12.17
C ALA A 115 -2.03 8.00 -12.27
N LEU A 116 -1.52 9.09 -11.70
CA LEU A 116 -0.09 9.30 -11.46
C LEU A 116 0.29 8.80 -10.06
N SER A 117 1.46 8.18 -9.94
CA SER A 117 1.94 7.60 -8.68
C SER A 117 1.88 8.63 -7.54
N ALA A 118 1.32 8.25 -6.40
CA ALA A 118 1.23 9.13 -5.24
C ALA A 118 2.64 9.56 -4.79
N PRO A 119 2.85 10.78 -4.25
CA PRO A 119 4.13 11.19 -3.67
C PRO A 119 4.59 10.25 -2.54
N PRO A 120 5.90 10.14 -2.26
CA PRO A 120 6.41 9.20 -1.26
C PRO A 120 6.25 9.67 0.19
N HIS A 121 6.16 10.98 0.44
CA HIS A 121 6.27 11.56 1.78
C HIS A 121 5.12 11.18 2.73
N GLY A 122 3.97 10.73 2.21
CA GLY A 122 2.85 10.25 3.02
C GLY A 122 2.85 8.74 3.29
N LEU A 123 3.89 8.00 2.89
CA LEU A 123 3.97 6.55 3.05
C LEU A 123 4.93 6.17 4.18
N TYR A 124 4.45 5.34 5.10
CA TYR A 124 5.20 4.84 6.26
C TYR A 124 5.19 3.32 6.32
N LEU A 125 6.30 2.74 6.77
CA LEU A 125 6.33 1.36 7.23
C LEU A 125 5.94 1.35 8.70
N MET A 126 4.76 0.80 9.02
CA MET A 126 4.24 0.79 10.38
C MET A 126 4.77 -0.39 11.21
N SER A 127 4.79 -1.59 10.62
CA SER A 127 5.25 -2.79 11.31
C SER A 127 5.77 -3.84 10.33
N VAL A 128 6.56 -4.77 10.84
CA VAL A 128 6.97 -6.00 10.15
C VAL A 128 6.68 -7.17 11.08
N ASN A 129 5.80 -8.06 10.64
CA ASN A 129 5.37 -9.19 11.45
C ASN A 129 6.29 -10.39 11.18
N TYR A 130 6.93 -10.90 12.24
CA TYR A 130 7.74 -12.12 12.21
C TYR A 130 7.06 -13.20 13.03
N ASP A 131 7.24 -14.46 12.60
CA ASP A 131 6.90 -15.59 13.44
C ASP A 131 7.83 -15.59 14.67
N LYS A 132 7.24 -15.75 15.86
CA LYS A 132 7.98 -15.83 17.13
C LYS A 132 8.99 -16.97 17.13
N GLU A 133 8.71 -18.05 16.42
CA GLU A 133 9.63 -19.18 16.29
C GLU A 133 10.94 -18.80 15.58
N ILE A 134 10.87 -17.92 14.58
CA ILE A 134 12.05 -17.44 13.84
C ILE A 134 12.89 -16.47 14.68
N LEU A 135 12.27 -15.80 15.66
CA LEU A 135 12.95 -14.88 16.57
C LEU A 135 13.70 -15.59 17.71
N LYS A 136 13.55 -16.92 17.86
CA LYS A 136 14.28 -17.67 18.87
C LYS A 136 15.78 -17.71 18.53
N PRO A 137 16.66 -17.41 19.50
CA PRO A 137 18.09 -17.48 19.26
C PRO A 137 18.52 -18.93 18.98
N PRO A 138 19.55 -19.16 18.16
CA PRO A 138 20.12 -20.50 17.95
C PRO A 138 20.52 -21.16 19.28
N VAL A 139 20.45 -22.49 19.33
CA VAL A 139 20.89 -23.28 20.49
C VAL A 139 22.34 -22.95 20.83
N GLY A 140 22.61 -22.66 22.11
CA GLY A 140 23.95 -22.30 22.59
C GLY A 140 24.30 -20.81 22.46
N SER A 141 23.38 -19.97 21.98
CA SER A 141 23.57 -18.52 22.01
C SER A 141 23.69 -18.02 23.47
N PRO A 142 24.68 -17.17 23.78
CA PRO A 142 24.77 -16.57 25.11
C PRO A 142 23.51 -15.76 25.41
N PRO A 143 23.14 -15.58 26.70
CA PRO A 143 22.05 -14.70 27.08
C PRO A 143 22.44 -13.25 26.75
N VAL A 144 22.15 -12.81 25.52
CA VAL A 144 22.35 -11.43 25.10
C VAL A 144 21.07 -10.62 25.31
N SER A 145 21.28 -9.38 25.74
CA SER A 145 20.27 -8.34 25.93
C SER A 145 19.42 -8.19 24.66
N PHE A 146 18.28 -8.89 24.60
CA PHE A 146 17.23 -8.55 23.66
C PHE A 146 16.84 -7.10 23.92
N GLY A 147 17.06 -6.22 22.95
CA GLY A 147 16.55 -4.86 22.99
C GLY A 147 15.09 -4.89 23.43
N ARG A 148 14.73 -4.00 24.35
CA ARG A 148 13.44 -3.99 25.07
C ARG A 148 12.29 -4.41 24.15
N THR A 149 11.73 -5.59 24.39
CA THR A 149 10.41 -5.92 23.89
C THR A 149 9.44 -5.04 24.66
N HIS A 150 8.92 -3.99 24.02
CA HIS A 150 7.80 -3.25 24.56
C HIS A 150 6.61 -4.23 24.61
N GLN A 151 6.22 -4.60 25.83
CA GLN A 151 4.96 -5.28 26.14
C GLN A 151 3.81 -4.31 25.97
#